data_AF-A0A6P6XY46-F1
#
_entry.id   AF-A0A6P6XY46-F1
#
_cell.length_a   1.000
_cell.length_b   1.000
_cell.length_c   1.000
_cell.angle_alpha   90.00
_cell.angle_beta   90.00
_cell.angle_gamma   90.00
#
_symmetry.space_group_name_H-M   'P 1'
#
loop_
_entity.id
_entity.type
_entity.pdbx_description
1 polymer ?
#
loop_
_entity_poly.entity_id
_entity_poly.type
_entity_poly.pdbx_seq_one_letter_code
_entity_poly.pdbx_strand_id
1 'polypeptide(L)'
;MSTNRPSIFVVWSEDLLHRSIRRALKFMIKFLSSNNSKFHNLEQNFDEYFLVFDLILQWSHLYRYQTSFTEYYFSLKRSPFYNRSDLFKSLLQLCLVPYAMEKLDNYYEKIHEHYLITNHYLNDDDQNKFIHQYYPFVRKSVQLLRLLIWLSYATGGDHSHCPWFILFWPTNRMTLVNSKFNDDEIPVTNFLSKLSYIMSNIFSITFRSSAFIIQFLDYWNTRTDLRQMFNVQQQQTPPDLLPPISGDNHQNNFKLSSNLCPICGQKRQNETALTSSGYIFCYNCIHSYLMKNHRCPITGFPSDFEQLVRIFS
;
A
#
# COMPACT_ATOMS: atom_id res chain seq x y z
N MET A 1 -5.77 28.76 28.23
CA MET A 1 -6.60 28.05 27.22
C MET A 1 -5.80 27.94 25.94
N SER A 2 -5.39 26.73 25.57
CA SER A 2 -4.53 26.40 24.44
C SER A 2 -5.31 26.42 23.12
N THR A 3 -5.47 27.58 22.49
CA THR A 3 -6.28 27.73 21.27
C THR A 3 -5.58 27.28 19.98
N ASN A 4 -4.28 26.96 19.99
CA ASN A 4 -3.50 26.69 18.77
C ASN A 4 -2.99 25.25 18.63
N ARG A 5 -3.55 24.27 19.36
CA ARG A 5 -3.16 22.86 19.22
C ARG A 5 -3.82 22.23 17.97
N PRO A 6 -3.08 21.51 17.11
CA PRO A 6 -3.69 20.83 15.98
C PRO A 6 -4.56 19.66 16.42
N SER A 7 -5.67 19.45 15.72
CA SER A 7 -6.48 18.23 15.88
C SER A 7 -5.65 17.00 15.50
N ILE A 8 -5.84 15.89 16.22
CA ILE A 8 -5.20 14.60 15.90
C ILE A 8 -5.49 14.18 14.45
N PHE A 9 -6.68 14.50 13.94
CA PHE A 9 -7.06 14.19 12.56
C PHE A 9 -6.23 14.97 11.53
N VAL A 10 -5.84 16.21 11.85
CA VAL A 10 -5.00 17.03 10.97
C VAL A 10 -3.58 16.46 10.88
N VAL A 11 -3.04 16.05 12.03
CA VAL A 11 -1.70 15.42 12.07
C VAL A 11 -1.72 14.02 11.45
N TRP A 12 -2.82 13.30 11.59
CA TRP A 12 -3.01 12.02 10.90
C TRP A 12 -3.09 12.20 9.38
N SER A 13 -3.86 13.20 8.91
CA SER A 13 -3.96 13.51 7.48
C SER A 13 -2.62 13.94 6.87
N GLU A 14 -1.74 14.55 7.67
CA GLU A 14 -0.36 14.88 7.26
C GLU A 14 0.44 13.63 6.85
N ASP A 15 0.51 12.61 7.71
CA ASP A 15 1.24 11.36 7.41
C ASP A 15 0.58 10.58 6.27
N LEU A 16 -0.75 10.61 6.18
CA LEU A 16 -1.47 9.98 5.06
C LEU A 16 -1.11 10.62 3.72
N LEU A 17 -1.04 11.95 3.66
CA LEU A 17 -0.72 12.67 2.43
C LEU A 17 0.67 12.32 1.91
N HIS A 18 1.68 12.29 2.79
CA HIS A 18 3.04 11.92 2.38
C HIS A 18 3.09 10.50 1.78
N ARG A 19 2.45 9.54 2.46
CA ARG A 19 2.39 8.14 1.99
C ARG A 19 1.60 8.00 0.69
N SER A 20 0.52 8.76 0.51
CA SER A 20 -0.32 8.68 -0.69
C SER A 20 0.41 9.24 -1.91
N ILE A 21 1.11 10.37 -1.79
CA ILE A 21 1.92 10.96 -2.86
C ILE A 21 2.93 9.94 -3.38
N ARG A 22 3.65 9.28 -2.46
CA ARG A 22 4.61 8.25 -2.83
C ARG A 22 3.98 7.10 -3.60
N ARG A 23 2.89 6.53 -3.08
CA ARG A 23 2.18 5.40 -3.71
C ARG A 23 1.65 5.78 -5.09
N ALA A 24 1.09 6.98 -5.22
CA ALA A 24 0.60 7.51 -6.49
C ALA A 24 1.72 7.64 -7.53
N LEU A 25 2.87 8.21 -7.14
CA LEU A 25 4.03 8.33 -8.04
C LEU A 25 4.60 6.96 -8.43
N LYS A 26 4.69 6.01 -7.49
CA LYS A 26 5.12 4.64 -7.78
C LYS A 26 4.19 3.95 -8.79
N PHE A 27 2.89 4.08 -8.59
CA PHE A 27 1.89 3.53 -9.51
C PHE A 27 1.96 4.18 -10.90
N MET A 28 2.09 5.51 -10.95
CA MET A 28 2.23 6.24 -12.21
C MET A 28 3.48 5.81 -12.99
N ILE A 29 4.63 5.65 -12.32
CA ILE A 29 5.87 5.20 -12.95
C ILE A 29 5.76 3.75 -13.42
N LYS A 30 5.13 2.87 -12.64
CA LYS A 30 4.84 1.49 -13.05
C LYS A 30 3.97 1.44 -14.31
N PHE A 31 2.94 2.28 -14.38
CA PHE A 31 2.12 2.42 -15.58
C PHE A 31 2.93 2.92 -16.78
N LEU A 32 3.78 3.94 -16.60
CA LEU A 32 4.63 4.47 -17.66
C LEU A 32 5.68 3.44 -18.15
N SER A 33 6.25 2.66 -17.23
CA SER A 33 7.20 1.58 -17.54
C SER A 33 6.55 0.46 -18.35
N SER A 34 5.29 0.12 -18.05
CA SER A 34 4.54 -0.88 -18.83
C SER A 34 4.31 -0.47 -20.29
N ASN A 35 4.22 0.84 -20.56
CA ASN A 35 3.99 1.37 -21.91
C ASN A 35 5.30 1.69 -22.66
N ASN A 36 6.37 2.05 -21.94
CA ASN A 36 7.62 2.55 -22.52
C ASN A 36 8.83 1.99 -21.76
N SER A 37 9.69 1.23 -22.47
CA SER A 37 10.90 0.60 -21.91
C SER A 37 11.90 1.59 -21.30
N LYS A 38 11.88 2.87 -21.71
CA LYS A 38 12.74 3.93 -21.16
C LYS A 38 12.53 4.16 -19.66
N PHE A 39 11.31 3.97 -19.16
CA PHE A 39 10.98 4.19 -17.74
C PHE A 39 11.28 2.98 -16.86
N HIS A 40 11.81 1.89 -17.42
CA HIS A 40 12.12 0.69 -16.66
C HIS A 40 13.20 0.94 -15.59
N ASN A 41 14.24 1.73 -15.90
CA ASN A 41 15.26 2.12 -14.92
C ASN A 41 14.65 2.99 -13.79
N LEU A 42 13.70 3.86 -14.14
CA LEU A 42 13.02 4.71 -13.17
C LEU A 42 12.14 3.88 -12.22
N GLU A 43 11.52 2.80 -12.71
CA GLU A 43 10.76 1.87 -11.89
C GLU A 43 11.68 1.05 -10.97
N GLN A 44 12.78 0.49 -11.49
CA GLN A 44 13.72 -0.33 -10.72
C GLN A 44 14.35 0.45 -9.55
N ASN A 45 14.78 1.68 -9.81
CA ASN A 45 15.44 2.54 -8.82
C ASN A 45 14.50 3.61 -8.24
N PHE A 46 13.19 3.37 -8.26
CA PHE A 46 12.17 4.35 -7.84
C PHE A 46 12.44 4.93 -6.45
N ASP A 47 12.85 4.09 -5.49
CA ASP A 47 13.05 4.52 -4.11
C ASP A 47 14.20 5.54 -3.98
N GLU A 48 15.26 5.40 -4.79
CA GLU A 48 16.39 6.33 -4.81
C GLU A 48 16.00 7.67 -5.46
N TYR A 49 15.27 7.61 -6.57
CA TYR A 49 14.76 8.82 -7.23
C TYR A 49 13.73 9.56 -6.36
N PHE A 50 12.85 8.82 -5.68
CA PHE A 50 11.86 9.40 -4.78
C PHE A 50 12.54 10.04 -3.56
N LEU A 51 13.61 9.44 -3.01
CA LEU A 51 14.39 10.05 -1.93
C LEU A 51 15.00 11.38 -2.36
N VAL A 52 15.58 11.47 -3.56
CA VAL A 52 16.14 12.74 -4.07
C VAL A 52 15.04 13.78 -4.28
N PHE A 53 13.90 13.37 -4.85
CA PHE A 53 12.74 14.25 -5.02
C PHE A 53 12.22 14.79 -3.68
N ASP A 54 12.02 13.91 -2.70
CA ASP A 54 11.52 14.30 -1.38
C ASP A 54 12.53 15.18 -0.64
N LEU A 55 13.83 14.91 -0.76
CA LEU A 55 14.89 15.76 -0.19
C LEU A 55 14.84 17.18 -0.76
N ILE A 56 14.75 17.34 -2.08
CA ILE A 56 14.65 18.65 -2.73
C ILE A 56 13.39 19.38 -2.29
N LEU A 57 12.26 18.67 -2.25
CA LEU A 57 10.96 19.22 -1.87
C LEU A 57 10.97 19.68 -0.40
N GLN A 58 11.42 18.85 0.53
CA GLN A 58 11.51 19.19 1.95
C GLN A 58 12.55 20.29 2.19
N TRP A 59 13.70 20.27 1.50
CA TRP A 59 14.70 21.34 1.58
C TRP A 59 14.11 22.70 1.19
N SER A 60 13.39 22.75 0.06
CA SER A 60 12.80 23.99 -0.44
C SER A 60 11.79 24.59 0.54
N HIS A 61 10.97 23.75 1.17
CA HIS A 61 9.97 24.18 2.15
C HIS A 61 10.59 24.54 3.51
N LEU A 62 11.54 23.75 4.01
CA LEU A 62 12.20 24.05 5.28
C LEU A 62 13.03 25.34 5.19
N TYR A 63 13.71 25.58 4.07
CA TYR A 63 14.49 26.79 3.88
C TYR A 63 13.60 28.04 3.81
N ARG A 64 12.45 27.97 3.11
CA ARG A 64 11.57 29.12 2.87
C ARG A 64 10.58 29.38 4.01
N TYR A 65 9.97 28.33 4.55
CA TYR A 65 8.83 28.42 5.48
C TYR A 65 9.14 27.88 6.88
N GLN A 66 10.30 27.23 7.09
CA GLN A 66 10.66 26.56 8.35
C GLN A 66 9.66 25.45 8.74
N THR A 67 8.98 24.86 7.74
CA THR A 67 7.99 23.79 7.89
C THR A 67 8.25 22.70 6.84
N SER A 68 7.80 21.47 7.11
CA SER A 68 7.78 20.43 6.09
C SER A 68 6.75 20.76 5.01
N PHE A 69 6.85 20.13 3.84
CA PHE A 69 5.86 20.32 2.77
C PHE A 69 4.43 19.96 3.22
N THR A 70 4.27 18.84 3.93
CA THR A 70 2.97 18.39 4.41
C THR A 70 2.45 19.29 5.52
N GLU A 71 3.32 19.79 6.38
CA GLU A 71 2.96 20.78 7.40
C GLU A 71 2.49 22.09 6.79
N TYR A 72 3.20 22.58 5.78
CA TYR A 72 2.79 23.76 5.02
C TYR A 72 1.39 23.57 4.43
N TYR A 73 1.11 22.41 3.81
CA TYR A 73 -0.20 22.10 3.25
C TYR A 73 -1.33 22.12 4.29
N PHE A 74 -1.08 21.56 5.48
CA PHE A 74 -2.05 21.53 6.58
C PHE A 74 -2.00 22.77 7.49
N SER A 75 -1.25 23.82 7.12
CA SER A 75 -1.08 25.04 7.92
C SER A 75 -0.55 24.79 9.35
N LEU A 76 0.31 23.80 9.47
CA LEU A 76 1.02 23.44 10.69
C LEU A 76 2.39 24.11 10.71
N LYS A 77 2.84 24.55 11.90
CA LYS A 77 4.17 25.15 12.09
C LYS A 77 4.86 24.59 13.31
N ARG A 78 6.14 24.25 13.13
CA ARG A 78 7.09 23.88 14.20
C ARG A 78 7.65 25.11 14.89
N SER A 79 8.23 24.94 16.07
CA SER A 79 9.11 25.94 16.65
C SER A 79 10.24 26.29 15.65
N PRO A 80 10.61 27.57 15.51
CA PRO A 80 11.62 27.98 14.54
C PRO A 80 12.97 27.31 14.83
N PHE A 81 13.69 26.97 13.76
CA PHE A 81 15.04 26.42 13.84
C PHE A 81 16.03 27.54 14.18
N TYR A 82 16.80 27.38 15.27
CA TYR A 82 17.82 28.34 15.66
C TYR A 82 19.16 28.11 14.94
N ASN A 83 19.49 26.84 14.61
CA ASN A 83 20.74 26.45 13.96
C ASN A 83 20.53 25.73 12.62
N ARG A 84 21.51 25.86 11.71
CA ARG A 84 21.54 25.09 10.45
C ARG A 84 21.68 23.58 10.66
N SER A 85 22.39 23.16 11.71
CA SER A 85 22.52 21.75 12.10
C SER A 85 21.17 21.15 12.47
N ASP A 86 20.32 21.93 13.11
CA ASP A 86 18.99 21.50 13.53
C ASP A 86 18.05 21.38 12.32
N LEU A 87 18.14 22.31 11.36
CA LEU A 87 17.45 22.18 10.07
C LEU A 87 17.90 20.91 9.32
N PHE A 88 19.20 20.63 9.28
CA PHE A 88 19.73 19.44 8.61
C PHE A 88 19.31 18.14 9.31
N LYS A 89 19.31 18.08 10.65
CA LYS A 89 18.80 16.94 11.41
C LYS A 89 17.32 16.66 11.12
N SER A 90 16.49 17.71 11.09
CA SER A 90 15.07 17.58 10.78
C SER A 90 14.83 17.10 9.36
N LEU A 91 15.60 17.61 8.40
CA LEU A 91 15.53 17.16 7.01
C LEU A 91 15.95 15.70 6.87
N LEU A 92 17.07 15.31 7.49
CA LEU A 92 17.54 13.93 7.50
C LEU A 92 16.50 13.02 8.16
N GLN A 93 15.87 13.45 9.25
CA GLN A 93 14.81 12.68 9.90
C GLN A 93 13.57 12.52 9.00
N LEU A 94 13.14 13.58 8.32
CA LEU A 94 11.97 13.56 7.47
C LEU A 94 12.13 12.67 6.24
N CYS A 95 13.33 12.59 5.66
CA CYS A 95 13.56 11.82 4.43
C CYS A 95 14.23 10.46 4.69
N LEU A 96 15.28 10.40 5.51
CA LEU A 96 16.10 9.20 5.67
C LEU A 96 15.43 8.14 6.54
N VAL A 97 14.74 8.54 7.62
CA VAL A 97 14.02 7.59 8.48
C VAL A 97 12.94 6.81 7.71
N PRO A 98 11.98 7.46 7.01
CA PRO A 98 10.97 6.71 6.28
C PRO A 98 11.57 5.87 5.14
N TYR A 99 12.59 6.39 4.45
CA TYR A 99 13.31 5.61 3.44
C TYR A 99 13.98 4.37 4.03
N ALA A 100 14.68 4.48 5.16
CA ALA A 100 15.36 3.35 5.79
C ALA A 100 14.35 2.31 6.32
N MET A 101 13.26 2.77 6.94
CA MET A 101 12.22 1.86 7.45
C MET A 101 11.61 1.02 6.34
N GLU A 102 11.32 1.63 5.19
CA GLU A 102 10.75 0.91 4.05
C GLU A 102 11.82 0.13 3.26
N LYS A 103 13.07 0.62 3.27
CA LYS A 103 14.33 -0.13 3.05
C LYS A 103 14.25 -1.55 3.57
N LEU A 104 14.03 -1.58 4.88
CA LEU A 104 13.95 -2.79 5.69
C LEU A 104 12.65 -3.56 5.46
N ASP A 105 11.51 -2.88 5.29
CA ASP A 105 10.23 -3.55 5.01
C ASP A 105 10.32 -4.35 3.70
N ASN A 106 10.83 -3.74 2.63
CA ASN A 106 10.99 -4.38 1.31
C ASN A 106 11.98 -5.56 1.37
N TYR A 107 13.03 -5.44 2.18
CA TYR A 107 14.01 -6.51 2.37
C TYR A 107 13.41 -7.69 3.14
N TYR A 108 12.68 -7.42 4.23
CA TYR A 108 11.96 -8.44 4.99
C TYR A 108 10.90 -9.14 4.14
N GLU A 109 10.14 -8.41 3.33
CA GLU A 109 9.11 -8.98 2.44
C GLU A 109 9.71 -9.97 1.44
N LYS A 110 10.86 -9.66 0.84
CA LYS A 110 11.59 -10.59 -0.05
C LYS A 110 12.01 -11.88 0.66
N ILE A 111 12.57 -11.78 1.87
CA ILE A 111 12.97 -12.96 2.66
C ILE A 111 11.72 -13.78 3.05
N HIS A 112 10.67 -13.09 3.49
CA HIS A 112 9.43 -13.72 3.92
C HIS A 112 8.74 -14.46 2.77
N GLU A 113 8.64 -13.84 1.59
CA GLU A 113 8.06 -14.45 0.38
C GLU A 113 8.84 -15.70 -0.04
N HIS A 114 10.17 -15.63 -0.09
CA HIS A 114 11.00 -16.79 -0.42
C HIS A 114 10.86 -17.94 0.58
N TYR A 115 10.81 -17.64 1.88
CA TYR A 115 10.57 -18.64 2.91
C TYR A 115 9.21 -19.35 2.70
N LEU A 116 8.15 -18.60 2.36
CA LEU A 116 6.82 -19.17 2.10
C LEU A 116 6.77 -20.07 0.85
N ILE A 117 7.60 -19.80 -0.16
CA ILE A 117 7.62 -20.57 -1.42
C ILE A 117 8.46 -21.83 -1.28
N THR A 118 9.67 -21.69 -0.72
CA THR A 118 10.68 -22.77 -0.72
C THR A 118 10.68 -23.59 0.58
N ASN A 119 10.01 -23.11 1.64
CA ASN A 119 10.15 -23.62 3.02
C ASN A 119 11.62 -23.64 3.51
N HIS A 120 12.47 -22.83 2.89
CA HIS A 120 13.90 -22.70 3.19
C HIS A 120 14.31 -21.24 3.06
N TYR A 121 15.31 -20.80 3.83
CA TYR A 121 15.83 -19.44 3.76
C TYR A 121 16.66 -19.23 2.48
N LEU A 122 16.53 -18.03 1.89
CA LEU A 122 17.39 -17.52 0.82
C LEU A 122 18.79 -17.31 1.38
N ASN A 123 19.76 -18.15 0.97
CA ASN A 123 21.06 -18.31 1.60
C ASN A 123 20.91 -18.70 3.08
N ASP A 124 21.58 -19.78 3.49
CA ASP A 124 21.52 -20.29 4.87
C ASP A 124 22.39 -19.44 5.81
N ASP A 125 22.24 -18.11 5.70
CA ASP A 125 22.91 -17.13 6.53
C ASP A 125 22.11 -16.94 7.82
N ASP A 126 22.78 -17.12 8.97
CA ASP A 126 22.20 -16.90 10.30
C ASP A 126 21.55 -15.51 10.45
N GLN A 127 22.02 -14.53 9.69
CA GLN A 127 21.46 -13.17 9.64
C GLN A 127 20.05 -13.12 9.08
N ASN A 128 19.76 -13.85 7.99
CA ASN A 128 18.44 -13.85 7.36
C ASN A 128 17.39 -14.51 8.27
N LYS A 129 17.81 -15.56 8.98
CA LYS A 129 17.00 -16.23 10.00
C LYS A 129 16.71 -15.30 11.18
N PHE A 130 17.72 -14.59 11.67
CA PHE A 130 17.55 -13.60 12.75
C PHE A 130 16.61 -12.47 12.34
N ILE A 131 16.79 -11.90 11.15
CA ILE A 131 15.94 -10.82 10.64
C ILE A 131 14.50 -11.30 10.47
N HIS A 132 14.27 -12.48 9.87
CA HIS A 132 12.92 -13.02 9.69
C HIS A 132 12.17 -13.21 11.02
N GLN A 133 12.87 -13.68 12.06
CA GLN A 133 12.24 -13.92 13.36
C GLN A 133 12.02 -12.64 14.17
N TYR A 134 13.01 -11.73 14.19
CA TYR A 134 13.01 -10.58 15.11
C TYR A 134 12.40 -9.31 14.52
N TYR A 135 12.59 -9.06 13.22
CA TYR A 135 12.05 -7.88 12.55
C TYR A 135 10.53 -7.67 12.73
N PRO A 136 9.65 -8.68 12.59
CA PRO A 136 8.21 -8.47 12.75
C PRO A 136 7.84 -8.04 14.18
N PHE A 137 8.60 -8.50 15.19
CA PHE A 137 8.41 -8.06 16.57
C PHE A 137 8.82 -6.59 16.77
N VAL A 138 9.98 -6.20 16.24
CA VAL A 138 10.44 -4.80 16.27
C VAL A 138 9.44 -3.89 15.56
N ARG A 139 8.99 -4.29 14.36
CA ARG A 139 8.03 -3.51 13.56
C ARG A 139 6.70 -3.31 14.29
N LYS A 140 6.14 -4.37 14.88
CA LYS A 140 4.92 -4.29 15.69
C LYS A 140 5.11 -3.42 16.94
N SER A 141 6.27 -3.50 17.57
CA SER A 141 6.60 -2.68 18.75
C SER A 141 6.66 -1.18 18.41
N VAL A 142 7.27 -0.82 17.28
CA VAL A 142 7.29 0.58 16.79
C VAL A 142 5.87 1.07 16.47
N GLN A 143 5.02 0.22 15.88
CA GLN A 143 3.63 0.56 15.61
C GLN A 143 2.82 0.74 16.90
N LEU A 144 3.02 -0.13 17.90
CA LEU A 144 2.39 -0.02 19.20
C LEU A 144 2.81 1.26 19.93
N LEU A 145 4.11 1.55 19.95
CA LEU A 145 4.64 2.79 20.54
C LEU A 145 4.01 4.02 19.88
N ARG A 146 3.91 4.02 18.56
CA ARG A 146 3.25 5.09 17.80
C ARG A 146 1.79 5.26 18.20
N LEU A 147 1.05 4.17 18.35
CA LEU A 147 -0.34 4.18 18.79
C LEU A 147 -0.46 4.76 20.20
N LEU A 148 0.41 4.35 21.13
CA LEU A 148 0.43 4.88 22.49
C LEU A 148 0.70 6.38 22.52
N ILE A 149 1.61 6.88 21.69
CA ILE A 149 1.88 8.32 21.56
C ILE A 149 0.65 9.06 21.02
N TRP A 150 -0.04 8.51 20.02
CA TRP A 150 -1.29 9.09 19.51
C TRP A 150 -2.41 9.12 20.54
N LEU A 151 -2.56 8.06 21.34
CA LEU A 151 -3.52 8.04 22.45
C LEU A 151 -3.15 9.05 23.54
N SER A 152 -1.86 9.17 23.87
CA SER A 152 -1.38 10.19 24.80
C SER A 152 -1.65 11.60 24.28
N TYR A 153 -1.46 11.84 22.99
CA TYR A 153 -1.81 13.12 22.38
C TYR A 153 -3.32 13.38 22.42
N ALA A 154 -4.14 12.38 22.08
CA ALA A 154 -5.60 12.50 22.08
C ALA A 154 -6.18 12.79 23.47
N THR A 155 -5.56 12.27 24.53
CA THR A 155 -5.93 12.52 25.94
C THR A 155 -5.48 13.89 26.45
N GLY A 156 -4.77 14.68 25.63
CA GLY A 156 -4.39 16.06 25.96
C GLY A 156 -2.95 16.24 26.45
N GLY A 157 -2.07 15.26 26.23
CA GLY A 157 -0.64 15.42 26.47
C GLY A 157 -0.01 16.51 25.60
N ASP A 158 0.91 17.29 26.17
CA ASP A 158 1.61 18.42 25.54
C ASP A 158 2.72 18.00 24.55
N HIS A 159 2.90 16.69 24.32
CA HIS A 159 4.03 16.12 23.60
C HIS A 159 3.73 15.82 22.13
N SER A 160 4.77 15.89 21.29
CA SER A 160 4.70 15.70 19.84
C SER A 160 4.14 14.33 19.43
N HIS A 161 3.50 14.27 18.26
CA HIS A 161 2.75 13.11 17.75
C HIS A 161 3.57 11.98 17.13
N CYS A 162 4.84 12.23 16.81
CA CYS A 162 5.68 11.23 16.14
C CYS A 162 6.74 10.70 17.10
N PRO A 163 6.86 9.36 17.25
CA PRO A 163 7.89 8.74 18.09
C PRO A 163 9.31 9.24 17.78
N TRP A 164 9.59 9.45 16.49
CA TRP A 164 10.88 9.91 16.01
C TRP A 164 11.18 11.36 16.41
N PHE A 165 10.16 12.23 16.46
CA PHE A 165 10.37 13.61 16.91
C PHE A 165 10.64 13.67 18.41
N ILE A 166 10.06 12.79 19.23
CA ILE A 166 10.37 12.72 20.66
C ILE A 166 11.84 12.32 20.89
N LEU A 167 12.38 11.44 20.04
CA LEU A 167 13.74 10.89 20.19
C LEU A 167 14.84 11.85 19.75
N PHE A 168 14.62 12.63 18.69
CA PHE A 168 15.62 13.54 18.12
C PHE A 168 15.36 15.02 18.42
N TRP A 169 14.12 15.40 18.73
CA TRP A 169 13.73 16.78 18.98
C TRP A 169 12.54 16.90 19.97
N PRO A 170 12.78 16.69 21.27
CA PRO A 170 11.72 16.66 22.29
C PRO A 170 11.03 18.02 22.53
N THR A 171 11.57 19.13 22.03
CA THR A 171 11.01 20.48 22.20
C THR A 171 10.08 20.95 21.06
N ASN A 172 9.82 20.12 20.04
CA ASN A 172 9.01 20.50 18.88
C ASN A 172 7.51 20.50 19.23
N ARG A 173 7.00 21.64 19.71
CA ARG A 173 5.57 21.88 19.82
C ARG A 173 5.03 22.28 18.45
N MET A 174 4.07 21.49 17.94
CA MET A 174 3.33 21.83 16.72
C MET A 174 2.23 22.82 17.06
N THR A 175 2.17 23.91 16.29
CA THR A 175 1.15 24.94 16.44
C THR A 175 0.39 25.09 15.13
N LEU A 176 -0.93 25.24 15.23
CA LEU A 176 -1.75 25.67 14.09
C LEU A 176 -1.50 27.14 13.84
N VAL A 177 -1.21 27.48 12.59
CA VAL A 177 -1.13 28.86 12.14
C VAL A 177 -2.46 29.20 11.47
N ASN A 178 -3.25 30.05 12.11
CA ASN A 178 -4.55 30.49 11.57
C ASN A 178 -4.41 31.56 10.46
N SER A 179 -3.24 32.21 10.35
CA SER A 179 -2.92 33.07 9.21
C SER A 179 -2.31 32.23 8.09
N LYS A 180 -2.80 32.38 6.85
CA LYS A 180 -2.04 31.92 5.67
C LYS A 180 -0.62 32.42 5.83
N PHE A 181 0.38 31.55 5.62
CA PHE A 181 1.78 31.97 5.63
C PHE A 181 1.86 33.24 4.79
N ASN A 182 2.38 34.33 5.36
CA ASN A 182 2.62 35.53 4.57
C ASN A 182 3.58 35.09 3.48
N ASP A 183 3.04 34.90 2.28
CA ASP A 183 3.82 34.80 1.06
C ASP A 183 4.38 36.21 0.86
N ASP A 184 5.36 36.58 1.67
CA ASP A 184 6.22 37.71 1.36
C ASP A 184 6.68 37.45 -0.08
N GLU A 185 6.38 38.38 -0.98
CA GLU A 185 6.66 38.32 -2.41
C GLU A 185 8.18 38.27 -2.61
N ILE A 186 8.77 37.09 -2.43
CA ILE A 186 10.21 36.88 -2.62
C ILE A 186 10.46 36.85 -4.13
N PRO A 187 11.40 37.66 -4.65
CA PRO A 187 11.72 37.68 -6.07
C PRO A 187 12.11 36.27 -6.54
N VAL A 188 11.49 35.83 -7.62
CA VAL A 188 11.68 34.50 -8.21
C VAL A 188 13.04 34.45 -8.91
N THR A 189 14.13 34.37 -8.14
CA THR A 189 15.49 34.38 -8.69
C THR A 189 16.02 32.97 -8.97
N ASN A 190 15.55 31.97 -8.22
CA ASN A 190 16.12 30.63 -8.23
C ASN A 190 15.15 29.60 -8.81
N PHE A 191 15.69 28.61 -9.52
CA PHE A 191 14.91 27.54 -10.17
C PHE A 191 13.95 26.83 -9.21
N LEU A 192 14.36 26.59 -7.95
CA LEU A 192 13.51 25.94 -6.95
C LEU A 192 12.30 26.79 -6.54
N SER A 193 12.43 28.12 -6.43
CA SER A 193 11.28 28.97 -6.08
C SER A 193 10.30 29.07 -7.25
N LYS A 194 10.81 29.11 -8.48
CA LYS A 194 10.00 29.01 -9.71
C LYS A 194 9.26 27.67 -9.80
N LEU A 195 9.93 26.57 -9.46
CA LEU A 195 9.33 25.23 -9.41
C LEU A 195 8.24 25.16 -8.35
N SER A 196 8.45 25.70 -7.14
CA SER A 196 7.44 25.73 -6.08
C SER A 196 6.18 26.52 -6.46
N TYR A 197 6.34 27.66 -7.14
CA TYR A 197 5.23 28.47 -7.64
C TYR A 197 4.43 27.73 -8.72
N ILE A 198 5.12 27.09 -9.67
CA ILE A 198 4.49 26.27 -10.71
C ILE A 198 3.75 25.09 -10.08
N MET A 199 4.35 24.40 -9.09
CA MET A 199 3.72 23.28 -8.40
C MET A 199 2.46 23.70 -7.64
N SER A 200 2.48 24.85 -6.97
CA SER A 200 1.28 25.41 -6.29
C SER A 200 0.14 25.67 -7.29
N ASN A 201 0.45 26.26 -8.44
CA ASN A 201 -0.54 26.51 -9.49
C ASN A 201 -1.09 25.21 -10.10
N ILE A 202 -0.23 24.22 -10.37
CA ILE A 202 -0.65 22.90 -10.87
C ILE A 202 -1.57 22.24 -9.85
N PHE A 203 -1.21 22.25 -8.56
CA PHE A 203 -2.00 21.63 -7.51
C PHE A 203 -3.41 22.23 -7.42
N SER A 204 -3.54 23.56 -7.51
CA SER A 204 -4.84 24.25 -7.49
C SER A 204 -5.71 23.87 -8.71
N ILE A 205 -5.09 23.71 -9.89
CA ILE A 205 -5.78 23.27 -11.12
C ILE A 205 -6.19 21.80 -11.01
N THR A 206 -5.31 20.92 -10.53
CA THR A 206 -5.58 19.50 -10.31
C THR A 206 -6.73 19.29 -9.32
N PHE A 207 -6.83 20.12 -8.28
CA PHE A 207 -7.92 20.02 -7.33
C PHE A 207 -9.28 20.36 -7.96
N ARG A 208 -9.33 21.42 -8.78
CA ARG A 208 -10.55 21.81 -9.52
C ARG A 208 -10.97 20.76 -10.55
N SER A 209 -10.01 20.07 -11.18
CA SER A 209 -10.31 18.99 -12.13
C SER A 209 -10.56 17.63 -11.46
N SER A 210 -10.15 17.42 -10.20
CA SER A 210 -10.30 16.15 -9.49
C SER A 210 -11.76 15.71 -9.32
N ALA A 211 -12.66 16.65 -9.00
CA ALA A 211 -14.09 16.36 -8.86
C ALA A 211 -14.70 15.89 -10.19
N PHE A 212 -14.28 16.49 -11.31
CA PHE A 212 -14.69 16.06 -12.64
C PHE A 212 -14.13 14.68 -13.00
N ILE A 213 -12.86 14.40 -12.68
CA ILE A 213 -12.23 13.10 -12.94
C ILE A 213 -12.89 11.99 -12.12
N ILE A 214 -13.21 12.24 -10.85
CA ILE A 214 -13.89 11.26 -10.00
C ILE A 214 -15.29 10.98 -10.55
N GLN A 215 -16.07 12.01 -10.87
CA GLN A 215 -17.39 11.84 -11.50
C GLN A 215 -17.30 11.11 -12.84
N PHE A 216 -16.26 11.41 -13.64
CA PHE A 216 -16.03 10.73 -14.91
C PHE A 216 -15.67 9.25 -14.73
N LEU A 217 -14.80 8.92 -13.78
CA LEU A 217 -14.45 7.53 -13.47
C LEU A 217 -15.64 6.76 -12.91
N ASP A 218 -16.45 7.40 -12.07
CA ASP A 218 -17.66 6.81 -11.51
C ASP A 218 -18.69 6.52 -12.62
N TYR A 219 -18.90 7.47 -13.53
CA TYR A 219 -19.70 7.28 -14.73
C TYR A 219 -19.16 6.15 -15.63
N TRP A 220 -17.84 6.11 -15.82
CA TRP A 220 -17.19 5.10 -16.67
C TRP A 220 -17.32 3.69 -16.09
N ASN A 221 -17.11 3.55 -14.78
CA ASN A 221 -17.25 2.27 -14.06
C ASN A 221 -18.73 1.85 -13.95
N THR A 222 -19.66 2.78 -13.75
CA THR A 222 -21.10 2.48 -13.82
C THR A 222 -21.49 1.94 -15.20
N ARG A 223 -20.82 2.38 -16.28
CA ARG A 223 -21.02 1.86 -17.63
C ARG A 223 -20.54 0.42 -17.83
N THR A 224 -19.47 0.00 -17.15
CA THR A 224 -19.00 -1.39 -17.20
C THR A 224 -19.96 -2.31 -16.46
N ASP A 225 -20.48 -1.87 -15.32
CA ASP A 225 -21.48 -2.62 -14.55
C ASP A 225 -22.80 -2.73 -15.34
N LEU A 226 -23.24 -1.66 -16.01
CA LEU A 226 -24.40 -1.71 -16.89
C LEU A 226 -24.18 -2.66 -18.08
N ARG A 227 -22.98 -2.71 -18.69
CA ARG A 227 -22.67 -3.70 -19.74
C ARG A 227 -22.73 -5.13 -19.21
N GLN A 228 -22.24 -5.38 -18.01
CA GLN A 228 -22.38 -6.69 -17.36
C GLN A 228 -23.86 -7.01 -17.08
N MET A 229 -24.65 -6.07 -16.59
CA MET A 229 -26.09 -6.25 -16.36
C MET A 229 -26.90 -6.46 -17.65
N PHE A 230 -26.59 -5.72 -18.73
CA PHE A 230 -27.21 -5.91 -20.05
C PHE A 230 -26.81 -7.24 -20.70
N ASN A 231 -25.55 -7.68 -20.54
CA ASN A 231 -25.12 -9.00 -21.00
C ASN A 231 -25.77 -10.13 -20.18
N VAL A 232 -26.03 -9.93 -18.89
CA VAL A 232 -26.77 -10.88 -18.03
C VAL A 232 -28.27 -10.91 -18.39
N GLN A 233 -28.88 -9.77 -18.74
CA GLN A 233 -30.28 -9.72 -19.18
C GLN A 233 -30.51 -10.27 -20.59
N GLN A 234 -29.53 -10.22 -21.49
CA GLN A 234 -29.63 -10.89 -22.79
C GLN A 234 -29.48 -12.41 -22.72
N GLN A 235 -29.12 -12.97 -21.55
CA GLN A 235 -29.00 -14.41 -21.34
C GLN A 235 -30.16 -15.05 -20.56
N GLN A 236 -31.25 -14.31 -20.32
CA GLN A 236 -32.50 -14.90 -19.83
C GLN A 236 -33.38 -15.43 -20.99
N THR A 237 -32.82 -16.30 -21.82
CA THR A 237 -33.58 -17.50 -22.17
C THR A 237 -33.28 -18.52 -21.07
N PRO A 238 -34.30 -19.18 -20.49
CA PRO A 238 -34.06 -20.24 -19.51
C PRO A 238 -32.98 -21.16 -20.08
N PRO A 239 -31.90 -21.47 -19.35
CA PRO A 239 -31.11 -22.61 -19.73
C PRO A 239 -32.05 -23.80 -19.56
N ASP A 240 -32.54 -24.33 -20.68
CA ASP A 240 -32.97 -25.71 -20.74
C ASP A 240 -31.73 -26.54 -20.35
N LEU A 241 -31.58 -26.74 -19.05
CA LEU A 241 -30.68 -27.70 -18.46
C LEU A 241 -31.23 -29.08 -18.80
N LEU A 242 -31.01 -29.49 -20.04
CA LEU A 242 -30.90 -30.91 -20.35
C LEU A 242 -29.66 -31.40 -19.58
N PRO A 243 -29.80 -32.31 -18.61
CA PRO A 243 -28.64 -32.95 -18.01
C PRO A 243 -27.88 -33.69 -19.13
N PRO A 244 -26.54 -33.66 -19.16
CA PRO A 244 -25.78 -34.58 -20.00
C PRO A 244 -25.96 -35.98 -19.41
N ILE A 245 -27.04 -36.67 -19.81
CA ILE A 245 -27.15 -38.12 -19.67
C ILE A 245 -26.50 -38.70 -20.91
N SER A 246 -25.25 -39.10 -20.77
CA SER A 246 -24.63 -40.12 -21.61
C SER A 246 -23.74 -40.95 -20.69
N GLY A 247 -24.00 -42.26 -20.68
CA GLY A 247 -23.60 -43.24 -19.68
C GLY A 247 -22.16 -43.15 -19.20
N ASP A 248 -21.93 -43.43 -17.92
CA ASP A 248 -21.98 -44.80 -17.43
C ASP A 248 -22.19 -44.86 -15.91
N ASN A 249 -22.81 -45.97 -15.52
CA ASN A 249 -23.23 -46.34 -14.19
C ASN A 249 -22.07 -46.33 -13.17
N HIS A 250 -21.91 -45.26 -12.41
CA HIS A 250 -21.36 -45.35 -11.06
C HIS A 250 -22.05 -44.33 -10.14
N GLN A 251 -23.31 -44.64 -9.78
CA GLN A 251 -23.82 -44.30 -8.44
C GLN A 251 -23.00 -45.07 -7.39
N ASN A 252 -21.75 -44.66 -7.20
CA ASN A 252 -21.07 -44.92 -5.95
C ASN A 252 -21.23 -43.65 -5.12
N ASN A 253 -22.03 -43.77 -4.08
CA ASN A 253 -21.95 -42.96 -2.87
C ASN A 253 -20.49 -42.95 -2.38
N PHE A 254 -19.62 -42.16 -3.01
CA PHE A 254 -18.31 -41.90 -2.49
C PHE A 254 -18.52 -40.86 -1.40
N LYS A 255 -18.85 -41.34 -0.19
CA LYS A 255 -18.43 -40.67 1.04
C LYS A 255 -16.92 -40.52 0.91
N LEU A 256 -16.48 -39.45 0.27
CA LEU A 256 -15.08 -39.11 0.12
C LEU A 256 -14.60 -38.95 1.56
N SER A 257 -13.86 -39.96 2.04
CA SER A 257 -13.33 -40.00 3.39
C SER A 257 -12.73 -38.63 3.67
N SER A 258 -13.15 -38.02 4.78
CA SER A 258 -13.12 -36.56 4.98
C SER A 258 -11.71 -35.94 5.00
N ASN A 259 -10.65 -36.72 4.78
CA ASN A 259 -9.25 -36.32 4.84
C ASN A 259 -8.40 -36.75 3.62
N LEU A 260 -8.99 -37.37 2.58
CA LEU A 260 -8.26 -37.77 1.36
C LEU A 260 -8.46 -36.76 0.22
N CYS A 261 -7.47 -36.69 -0.68
CA CYS A 261 -7.51 -35.89 -1.89
C CYS A 261 -8.16 -36.68 -3.04
N PRO A 262 -9.18 -36.12 -3.74
CA PRO A 262 -9.83 -36.78 -4.88
C PRO A 262 -8.93 -37.02 -6.10
N ILE A 263 -7.80 -36.31 -6.22
CA ILE A 263 -6.90 -36.40 -7.39
C ILE A 263 -5.80 -37.44 -7.16
N CYS A 264 -5.13 -37.42 -6.01
CA CYS A 264 -4.02 -38.32 -5.72
C CYS A 264 -4.39 -39.50 -4.81
N GLY A 265 -5.58 -39.51 -4.21
CA GLY A 265 -6.04 -40.56 -3.28
C GLY A 265 -5.32 -40.61 -1.93
N GLN A 266 -4.32 -39.75 -1.70
CA GLN A 266 -3.55 -39.69 -0.45
C GLN A 266 -4.15 -38.69 0.55
N LYS A 267 -3.66 -38.72 1.81
CA LYS A 267 -4.00 -37.71 2.82
C LYS A 267 -3.63 -36.32 2.29
N ARG A 268 -4.54 -35.36 2.45
CA ARG A 268 -4.34 -34.01 1.88
C ARG A 268 -3.10 -33.34 2.49
N GLN A 269 -2.26 -32.81 1.62
CA GLN A 269 -1.15 -31.93 1.96
C GLN A 269 -1.47 -30.54 1.39
N ASN A 270 -1.36 -29.50 2.21
CA ASN A 270 -1.73 -28.13 1.88
C ASN A 270 -3.17 -28.06 1.33
N GLU A 271 -4.13 -28.25 2.23
CA GLU A 271 -5.56 -28.30 1.90
C GLU A 271 -5.97 -27.03 1.16
N THR A 272 -6.57 -27.20 -0.02
CA THR A 272 -7.01 -26.09 -0.87
C THR A 272 -8.42 -26.37 -1.33
N ALA A 273 -9.35 -25.49 -0.99
CA ALA A 273 -10.72 -25.51 -1.47
C ALA A 273 -10.81 -24.77 -2.81
N LEU A 274 -11.60 -25.33 -3.72
CA LEU A 274 -11.99 -24.67 -4.96
C LEU A 274 -13.35 -23.98 -4.75
N THR A 275 -13.42 -22.66 -4.87
CA THR A 275 -14.65 -21.90 -4.56
C THR A 275 -15.79 -22.15 -5.54
N SER A 276 -15.50 -22.54 -6.78
CA SER A 276 -16.50 -22.85 -7.81
C SER A 276 -17.29 -24.14 -7.55
N SER A 277 -16.68 -25.12 -6.86
CA SER A 277 -17.28 -26.45 -6.66
C SER A 277 -17.39 -26.87 -5.19
N GLY A 278 -16.67 -26.21 -4.28
CA GLY A 278 -16.69 -26.49 -2.84
C GLY A 278 -15.88 -27.73 -2.41
N TYR A 279 -15.13 -28.35 -3.31
CA TYR A 279 -14.30 -29.52 -3.00
C TYR A 279 -12.89 -29.13 -2.55
N ILE A 280 -12.32 -29.95 -1.65
CA ILE A 280 -10.98 -29.74 -1.07
C ILE A 280 -9.99 -30.74 -1.69
N PHE A 281 -8.86 -30.23 -2.14
CA PHE A 281 -7.77 -30.98 -2.78
C PHE A 281 -6.42 -30.65 -2.12
N CYS A 282 -5.35 -31.35 -2.51
CA CYS A 282 -3.99 -30.87 -2.28
C CYS A 282 -3.68 -29.71 -3.24
N TYR A 283 -3.01 -28.65 -2.76
CA TYR A 283 -2.64 -27.50 -3.58
C TYR A 283 -1.94 -27.90 -4.90
N ASN A 284 -0.90 -28.74 -4.83
CA ASN A 284 -0.14 -29.15 -6.00
C ASN A 284 -1.00 -29.90 -7.03
N CYS A 285 -1.89 -30.78 -6.56
CA CYS A 285 -2.73 -31.59 -7.44
C CYS A 285 -3.74 -30.74 -8.21
N ILE A 286 -4.47 -29.85 -7.52
CA ILE A 286 -5.49 -29.03 -8.16
C ILE A 286 -4.87 -27.95 -9.04
N HIS A 287 -3.75 -27.36 -8.61
CA HIS A 287 -3.03 -26.36 -9.41
C HIS A 287 -2.53 -26.96 -10.73
N SER A 288 -1.90 -28.15 -10.71
CA SER A 288 -1.47 -28.82 -11.94
C SER A 288 -2.63 -29.25 -12.85
N TYR A 289 -3.79 -29.58 -12.29
CA TYR A 289 -4.98 -29.94 -13.07
C TYR A 289 -5.59 -28.71 -13.76
N LEU A 290 -5.74 -27.60 -13.03
CA LEU A 290 -6.29 -26.36 -13.56
C LEU A 290 -5.41 -25.77 -14.68
N MET A 291 -4.07 -25.87 -14.56
CA MET A 291 -3.11 -25.50 -15.62
C MET A 291 -3.31 -26.21 -16.95
N LYS A 292 -3.93 -27.40 -16.95
CA LYS A 292 -4.15 -28.17 -18.17
C LYS A 292 -5.58 -28.08 -18.67
N ASN A 293 -6.56 -28.04 -17.76
CA ASN A 293 -7.95 -28.30 -18.11
C ASN A 293 -8.91 -27.13 -17.82
N HIS A 294 -8.52 -26.11 -17.05
CA HIS A 294 -9.35 -24.95 -16.65
C HIS A 294 -10.78 -25.32 -16.16
N ARG A 295 -10.90 -26.46 -15.48
CA ARG A 295 -12.18 -26.98 -14.98
C ARG A 295 -12.00 -27.80 -13.71
N CYS A 296 -13.07 -27.96 -12.95
CA CYS A 296 -13.07 -28.82 -11.77
C CYS A 296 -13.01 -30.31 -12.18
N PRO A 297 -12.13 -31.12 -11.57
CA PRO A 297 -12.00 -32.55 -11.90
C PRO A 297 -13.22 -33.40 -11.51
N ILE A 298 -14.05 -32.91 -10.58
CA ILE A 298 -15.22 -33.66 -10.05
C ILE A 298 -16.51 -33.20 -10.73
N THR A 299 -16.76 -31.89 -10.74
CA THR A 299 -18.03 -31.34 -11.25
C THR A 299 -17.97 -30.89 -12.70
N GLY A 300 -16.77 -30.74 -13.26
CA GLY A 300 -16.59 -30.20 -14.61
C GLY A 300 -16.84 -28.69 -14.74
N PHE A 301 -17.14 -27.97 -13.66
CA PHE A 301 -17.35 -26.51 -13.72
C PHE A 301 -16.10 -25.78 -14.20
N PRO A 302 -16.23 -24.71 -15.02
CA PRO A 302 -15.09 -23.89 -15.42
C PRO A 302 -14.47 -23.25 -14.18
N SER A 303 -13.14 -23.32 -14.05
CA SER A 303 -12.44 -22.85 -12.85
C SER A 303 -11.01 -22.44 -13.15
N ASP A 304 -10.54 -21.39 -12.48
CA ASP A 304 -9.20 -20.81 -12.62
C ASP A 304 -8.46 -20.71 -11.28
N PHE A 305 -7.18 -20.37 -11.31
CA PHE A 305 -6.31 -20.31 -10.13
C PHE A 305 -6.77 -19.31 -9.07
N GLU A 306 -7.43 -18.23 -9.47
CA GLU A 306 -7.96 -17.21 -8.56
C GLU A 306 -9.03 -17.75 -7.60
N GLN A 307 -9.66 -18.87 -7.98
CA GLN A 307 -10.70 -19.54 -7.20
C GLN A 307 -10.14 -20.57 -6.21
N LEU A 308 -8.80 -20.68 -6.10
CA LEU A 308 -8.13 -21.54 -5.12
C LEU A 308 -7.96 -20.82 -3.79
N VAL A 309 -8.59 -21.34 -2.74
CA VAL A 309 -8.45 -20.83 -1.37
C VAL A 309 -7.76 -21.89 -0.52
N ARG A 310 -6.56 -21.57 -0.03
CA ARG A 310 -5.83 -22.45 0.90
C ARG A 310 -6.49 -22.41 2.27
N ILE A 311 -6.71 -23.58 2.85
CA ILE A 311 -7.24 -23.76 4.20
C ILE A 311 -6.04 -24.07 5.10
N PHE A 312 -5.89 -23.29 6.16
CA PHE A 312 -4.90 -23.54 7.21
C PHE A 312 -5.64 -24.22 8.36
N SER A 313 -5.42 -25.53 8.51
CA SER A 313 -5.96 -26.36 9.60
C SER A 313 -5.01 -26.44 10.79
#